data_AF-A0A0Q9KBQ2-F1
#
_entry.id   AF-A0A0Q9KBQ2-F1
#
_cell.length_a   1.000
_cell.length_b   1.000
_cell.length_c   1.000
_cell.angle_alpha   90.00
_cell.angle_beta   90.00
_cell.angle_gamma   90.00
#
_symmetry.space_group_name_H-M   'P 1'
#
loop_
_entity.id
_entity.type
_entity.pdbx_description
1 polymer ?
#
loop_
_entity_poly.entity_id
_entity_poly.type
_entity_poly.pdbx_seq_one_letter_code
_entity_poly.pdbx_strand_id
1 'polypeptide(L)'
;MNHHILSLKELDKDTLFSIIQKGIEIKQNPKDFYQACERKGLLLLFQKTSTRTNLSFQSGINQMGGYAVTMDWNSSNFSLSPIQYEVRYASRNCMLLWLG
;
A
#
# COMPACT_ATOMS: atom_id res chain seq x y z
N MET A 1 4.16 3.77 -15.74
CA MET A 1 2.68 3.81 -15.67
C MET A 1 2.29 3.54 -14.22
N ASN A 2 1.54 4.44 -13.58
CA ASN A 2 1.00 4.22 -12.24
C ASN A 2 -0.31 3.46 -12.37
N HIS A 3 -0.28 2.14 -12.12
CA HIS A 3 -1.51 1.35 -12.03
C HIS A 3 -2.09 1.53 -10.63
N HIS A 4 -3.26 2.17 -10.56
CA HIS A 4 -4.06 2.27 -9.34
C HIS A 4 -5.06 1.12 -9.33
N ILE A 5 -5.19 0.42 -8.21
CA ILE A 5 -6.21 -0.60 -8.03
C ILE A 5 -7.33 0.04 -7.22
N LEU A 6 -8.33 0.58 -7.92
CA LEU A 6 -9.53 1.15 -7.28
C LEU A 6 -10.62 0.09 -7.09
N SER A 7 -10.69 -0.86 -8.02
CA SER A 7 -11.61 -1.99 -7.95
C SER A 7 -11.01 -3.24 -8.60
N LEU A 8 -11.33 -4.41 -8.05
CA LEU A 8 -11.00 -5.70 -8.69
C LEU A 8 -11.68 -5.86 -10.06
N LYS A 9 -12.74 -5.08 -10.35
CA LYS A 9 -13.43 -5.09 -11.66
C LYS A 9 -12.61 -4.51 -12.80
N GLU A 10 -11.58 -3.73 -12.50
CA GLU A 10 -10.70 -3.10 -13.49
C GLU A 10 -9.55 -4.02 -13.91
N LEU A 11 -9.37 -5.14 -13.20
CA LEU A 11 -8.35 -6.13 -13.51
C LEU A 11 -8.92 -7.14 -14.50
N ASP A 12 -8.24 -7.31 -15.63
CA ASP A 12 -8.51 -8.45 -16.50
C ASP A 12 -8.09 -9.76 -15.81
N LYS A 13 -8.64 -10.86 -16.31
CA LYS A 13 -8.43 -12.18 -15.73
C LYS A 13 -6.94 -12.55 -15.69
N ASP A 14 -6.19 -12.25 -16.74
CA ASP A 14 -4.78 -12.65 -16.83
C ASP A 14 -3.93 -11.85 -15.85
N THR A 15 -4.18 -10.55 -15.72
CA THR A 15 -3.55 -9.72 -14.67
C THR A 15 -3.87 -10.25 -13.28
N LEU A 16 -5.13 -10.59 -12.98
CA LEU A 16 -5.49 -11.13 -11.67
C LEU A 16 -4.75 -12.44 -11.37
N PHE A 17 -4.68 -13.36 -12.35
CA PHE A 17 -3.92 -14.61 -12.20
C PHE A 17 -2.42 -14.34 -11.98
N SER A 18 -1.84 -13.36 -12.68
CA SER A 18 -0.43 -13.00 -12.53
C SER A 18 -0.11 -12.48 -11.12
N ILE A 19 -1.00 -11.67 -10.53
CA ILE A 19 -0.86 -11.15 -9.16
C ILE A 19 -0.90 -12.29 -8.15
N ILE A 20 -1.85 -13.22 -8.30
CA ILE A 20 -1.98 -14.38 -7.41
C ILE A 20 -0.74 -15.27 -7.49
N GLN A 21 -0.27 -15.58 -8.70
CA GLN A 21 0.95 -16.37 -8.90
C GLN A 21 2.17 -15.70 -8.27
N LYS A 22 2.33 -14.39 -8.46
CA LYS A 22 3.41 -13.62 -7.83
C LYS A 22 3.33 -13.66 -6.31
N GLY A 23 2.13 -13.57 -5.75
CA GLY A 23 1.92 -13.71 -4.30
C GLY A 23 2.32 -15.09 -3.76
N ILE A 24 2.03 -16.16 -4.50
CA ILE A 24 2.44 -17.53 -4.14
C ILE A 24 3.96 -17.66 -4.20
N GLU A 25 4.60 -17.14 -5.25
CA GLU A 25 6.06 -17.15 -5.44
C GLU A 25 6.78 -16.45 -4.27
N ILE A 26 6.32 -15.26 -3.88
CA ILE A 26 6.86 -14.52 -2.73
C ILE A 26 6.69 -15.32 -1.43
N LYS A 27 5.54 -15.97 -1.24
CA LYS A 27 5.28 -16.78 -0.05
C LYS A 27 6.17 -18.03 0.01
N GLN A 28 6.51 -18.62 -1.13
CA GLN A 28 7.38 -19.79 -1.20
C GLN A 28 8.85 -19.42 -0.98
N ASN A 29 9.31 -18.28 -1.52
CA ASN A 29 10.71 -17.86 -1.48
C ASN A 29 10.88 -16.45 -0.88
N PRO A 30 10.48 -16.21 0.39
CA PRO A 30 10.48 -14.86 0.97
C PRO A 30 11.87 -14.21 1.01
N LYS A 31 12.93 -15.02 1.09
CA LYS A 31 14.32 -14.56 1.08
C LYS A 31 14.71 -13.89 -0.24
N ASP A 32 14.10 -14.25 -1.35
CA ASP A 32 14.44 -13.68 -2.65
C ASP A 32 13.82 -12.27 -2.83
N PHE A 33 12.80 -11.96 -2.02
CA PHE A 33 12.04 -10.71 -2.09
C PHE A 33 12.30 -9.76 -0.92
N TYR A 34 13.25 -10.08 -0.02
CA TYR A 34 13.48 -9.29 1.20
C TYR A 34 13.95 -7.84 0.95
N GLN A 35 14.41 -7.52 -0.26
CA GLN A 35 14.81 -6.18 -0.70
C GLN A 35 13.90 -5.62 -1.80
N ALA A 36 12.83 -6.32 -2.18
CA ALA A 36 11.97 -5.92 -3.30
C ALA A 36 11.33 -4.52 -3.10
N CYS A 37 11.14 -4.11 -1.84
CA CYS A 37 10.63 -2.81 -1.45
C CYS A 37 11.68 -1.96 -0.70
N GLU A 38 12.98 -2.23 -0.89
CA GLU A 38 14.03 -1.50 -0.17
C GLU A 38 13.87 0.03 -0.35
N ARG A 39 13.83 0.75 0.78
CA ARG A 39 13.62 2.22 0.84
C ARG A 39 12.31 2.71 0.23
N LYS A 40 11.33 1.84 -0.02
CA LYS A 40 9.98 2.23 -0.43
C LYS A 40 9.10 2.42 0.80
N GLY A 41 8.43 3.57 0.87
CA GLY A 41 7.45 3.89 1.89
C GLY A 41 6.02 3.63 1.42
N LEU A 42 5.18 3.10 2.30
CA LEU A 42 3.73 2.94 2.10
C LEU A 42 2.96 3.76 3.14
N LEU A 43 2.16 4.71 2.70
CA LEU A 43 1.25 5.47 3.56
C LEU A 43 -0.15 4.82 3.54
N LEU A 44 -0.57 4.29 4.68
CA LEU A 44 -1.89 3.71 4.92
C LEU A 44 -2.79 4.78 5.56
N LEU A 45 -3.75 5.30 4.79
CA LEU A 45 -4.69 6.33 5.27
C LEU A 45 -6.06 5.70 5.53
N PHE A 46 -6.45 5.59 6.80
CA PHE A 46 -7.70 4.95 7.22
C PHE A 46 -8.81 5.97 7.48
N GLN A 47 -9.97 5.81 6.83
CA GLN A 47 -11.21 6.51 7.20
C GLN A 47 -11.93 5.76 8.33
N LYS A 48 -11.86 4.41 8.33
CA LYS A 48 -12.32 3.53 9.40
C LYS A 48 -11.21 2.57 9.78
N THR A 49 -10.95 2.42 11.08
CA THR A 49 -9.85 1.58 11.56
C THR A 49 -10.06 0.10 11.18
N SER A 50 -8.99 -0.54 10.69
CA SER A 50 -8.96 -1.99 10.43
C SER A 50 -7.62 -2.59 10.83
N THR A 51 -7.60 -3.28 11.98
CA THR A 51 -6.39 -3.89 12.53
C THR A 51 -5.81 -4.97 11.62
N ARG A 52 -6.67 -5.81 11.03
CA ARG A 52 -6.23 -6.91 10.14
C ARG A 52 -5.59 -6.38 8.87
N THR A 53 -6.15 -5.31 8.30
CA THR A 53 -5.61 -4.69 7.09
C THR A 53 -4.29 -3.99 7.40
N ASN A 54 -4.24 -3.20 8.48
CA ASN A 54 -3.02 -2.51 8.91
C ASN A 54 -1.87 -3.49 9.15
N LEU A 55 -2.11 -4.53 9.96
CA LEU A 55 -1.09 -5.54 10.28
C LEU A 55 -0.57 -6.25 9.03
N SER A 56 -1.45 -6.60 8.10
CA SER A 56 -1.08 -7.29 6.86
C SER A 56 -0.15 -6.43 5.99
N PHE A 57 -0.49 -5.15 5.79
CA PHE A 57 0.33 -4.25 4.97
C PHE A 57 1.65 -3.89 5.64
N GLN A 58 1.64 -3.57 6.94
CA GLN A 58 2.88 -3.29 7.67
C GLN A 58 3.83 -4.50 7.64
N SER A 59 3.31 -5.70 7.94
CA SER A 59 4.12 -6.92 7.93
C SER A 59 4.64 -7.23 6.53
N GLY A 60 3.80 -7.09 5.50
CA GLY A 60 4.19 -7.36 4.11
C GLY A 60 5.32 -6.45 3.62
N ILE A 61 5.19 -5.13 3.77
CA ILE A 61 6.22 -4.20 3.27
C ILE A 61 7.52 -4.30 4.06
N ASN A 62 7.45 -4.50 5.38
CA ASN A 62 8.63 -4.67 6.22
C ASN A 62 9.39 -5.94 5.86
N GLN A 63 8.68 -7.05 5.57
CA GLN A 63 9.32 -8.29 5.09
C GLN A 63 10.05 -8.11 3.77
N MET A 64 9.67 -7.12 2.96
CA MET A 64 10.30 -6.79 1.68
C MET A 64 11.29 -5.61 1.77
N GLY A 65 11.66 -5.18 2.99
CA GLY A 65 12.69 -4.15 3.21
C GLY A 65 12.22 -2.70 3.09
N GLY A 66 10.92 -2.47 2.96
CA GLY A 66 10.32 -1.14 2.99
C GLY A 66 9.79 -0.77 4.37
N TYR A 67 9.04 0.33 4.43
CA TYR A 67 8.40 0.81 5.66
C TYR A 67 6.98 1.25 5.42
N ALA A 68 6.13 1.14 6.44
CA ALA A 68 4.76 1.63 6.42
C ALA A 68 4.56 2.77 7.42
N VAL A 69 3.76 3.76 7.04
CA VAL A 69 3.27 4.84 7.89
C VAL A 69 1.75 4.74 7.93
N THR A 70 1.18 4.64 9.12
CA THR A 70 -0.28 4.57 9.29
C THR A 70 -0.79 5.92 9.78
N MET A 71 -1.80 6.46 9.11
CA MET A 71 -2.49 7.70 9.49
C MET A 71 -4.00 7.48 9.54
N ASP A 72 -4.64 8.10 10.52
CA ASP A 72 -6.10 8.16 10.60
C ASP A 72 -6.58 9.48 9.97
N TRP A 73 -7.59 9.39 9.11
CA TRP A 73 -8.12 10.51 8.35
C TRP A 73 -8.56 11.67 9.24
N ASN A 74 -9.28 11.37 10.34
CA ASN A 74 -9.89 12.36 11.21
C ASN A 74 -8.87 13.09 12.09
N SER A 75 -7.74 12.44 12.38
CA SER A 75 -6.64 13.01 13.16
C SER A 75 -5.52 13.63 12.32
N SER A 76 -5.67 13.64 10.99
CA SER A 76 -4.64 14.13 10.06
C SER A 76 -5.00 15.47 9.42
N ASN A 77 -3.98 16.18 8.92
CA ASN A 77 -4.15 17.41 8.14
C ASN A 77 -4.87 17.22 6.80
N PHE A 78 -5.12 15.98 6.38
CA PHE A 78 -5.98 15.69 5.22
C PHE A 78 -7.42 16.14 5.43
N SER A 79 -7.87 16.27 6.68
CA SER A 79 -9.20 16.80 7.02
C SER A 79 -9.25 18.33 7.07
N LEU A 80 -8.11 18.99 7.24
CA LEU A 80 -7.99 20.44 7.49
C LEU A 80 -7.53 21.22 6.25
N SER A 81 -6.74 20.60 5.38
CA SER A 81 -6.16 21.22 4.20
C SER A 81 -6.69 20.60 2.92
N PRO A 82 -6.60 21.28 1.76
CA PRO A 82 -7.03 20.70 0.49
C PRO A 82 -6.26 19.41 0.22
N ILE A 83 -7.00 18.31 0.03
CA ILE A 83 -6.48 16.94 -0.18
C ILE A 83 -5.36 16.88 -1.23
N GLN A 84 -5.44 17.75 -2.25
CA GLN A 84 -4.48 17.82 -3.35
C GLN A 84 -3.05 18.09 -2.87
N TYR A 85 -2.88 18.96 -1.87
CA TYR A 85 -1.57 19.32 -1.34
C TYR A 85 -0.96 18.17 -0.53
N GLU A 86 -1.76 17.58 0.35
CA GLU A 86 -1.34 16.46 1.19
C GLU A 86 -1.02 15.22 0.35
N VAL A 87 -1.86 14.90 -0.65
CA VAL A 87 -1.59 13.80 -1.60
C VAL A 87 -0.33 14.08 -2.42
N ARG A 88 -0.10 15.32 -2.87
CA ARG A 88 1.10 15.68 -3.62
C ARG A 88 2.37 15.57 -2.77
N TYR A 89 2.30 15.91 -1.50
CA TYR A 89 3.41 15.74 -0.57
C TYR A 89 3.64 14.26 -0.27
N ALA A 90 2.59 13.53 0.09
CA ALA A 90 2.65 12.11 0.39
C ALA A 90 3.21 11.29 -0.79
N SER A 91 2.74 11.54 -2.01
CA SER A 91 3.18 10.82 -3.22
C SER A 91 4.65 11.03 -3.59
N ARG A 92 5.31 12.09 -3.08
CA ARG A 92 6.76 12.28 -3.25
C ARG A 92 7.58 11.39 -2.32
N ASN A 93 7.01 11.00 -1.18
CA ASN A 93 7.72 10.29 -0.12
C ASN A 93 7.33 8.81 -0.06
N CYS A 94 6.07 8.49 -0.35
CA CYS A 94 5.48 7.16 -0.18
C CYS A 94 4.48 6.84 -1.30
N MET A 95 4.29 5.55 -1.55
CA MET A 95 3.09 5.05 -2.21
C MET A 95 1.90 5.24 -1.27
N LEU A 96 0.79 5.77 -1.79
CA LEU A 96 -0.41 6.04 -1.00
C LEU A 96 -1.45 4.93 -1.18
N LEU A 97 -1.99 4.44 -0.08
CA LEU A 97 -3.11 3.51 -0.06
C LEU A 97 -4.20 4.05 0.88
N TRP A 98 -5.34 4.40 0.29
CA TRP A 98 -6.51 4.89 1.01
C TRP A 98 -7.46 3.74 1.33
N LEU A 99 -7.89 3.65 2.59
CA LEU A 99 -8.77 2.63 3.12
C LEU A 99 -10.03 3.29 3.69
N GLY A 100 -11.04 3.40 2.83
CA GLY A 100 -12.39 3.89 3.11
C GLY A 100 -13.33 2.81 3.61
#